data_AF-A0A679GGB7-F1
#
_entry.id   AF-A0A679GGB7-F1
#
_cell.length_a   1.000
_cell.length_b   1.000
_cell.length_c   1.000
_cell.angle_alpha   90.00
_cell.angle_beta   90.00
_cell.angle_gamma   90.00
#
_symmetry.space_group_name_H-M   'P 1'
#
loop_
_entity.id
_entity.type
_entity.pdbx_description
1 polymer ?
#
loop_
_entity_poly.entity_id
_entity_poly.type
_entity_poly.pdbx_seq_one_letter_code
_entity_poly.pdbx_strand_id
1 'polypeptide(L)'
;MRKAEETAKAVLQHCQGSEVTGVTVESVAEVKNGVESKPLTKIMRILGHFASGGSLNRFEAEHLGDHCLNTTIATLVRDYSIDFVRIPERVRSRFGADARVIRYHLSETSREAAARVLRKLIGKRQGGAK
;
A
#
# COMPACT_ATOMS: atom_id res chain seq x y z
N MET A 1 56.24 4.95 3.70
CA MET A 1 55.20 5.98 3.45
C MET A 1 54.44 5.55 2.19
N ARG A 2 53.19 5.04 2.32
CA ARG A 2 51.94 5.55 1.70
C ARG A 2 52.11 5.99 0.23
N LYS A 3 51.47 5.38 -0.78
CA LYS A 3 50.02 5.19 -1.08
C LYS A 3 49.90 4.01 -2.08
N ALA A 4 48.94 3.07 -2.10
CA ALA A 4 47.46 3.09 -2.10
C ALA A 4 46.82 3.71 -3.35
N GLU A 5 45.86 2.96 -3.94
CA GLU A 5 44.94 3.27 -5.07
C GLU A 5 45.57 3.25 -6.48
N GLU A 6 44.99 2.67 -7.53
CA GLU A 6 43.56 2.64 -7.89
C GLU A 6 43.26 1.60 -9.01
N THR A 7 42.20 0.81 -8.80
CA THR A 7 41.22 0.29 -9.80
C THR A 7 41.65 -0.64 -10.96
N ALA A 8 41.48 -1.94 -10.72
CA ALA A 8 41.13 -2.93 -11.72
C ALA A 8 39.66 -2.74 -12.18
N LYS A 9 39.44 -2.37 -13.45
CA LYS A 9 38.12 -2.36 -14.08
C LYS A 9 38.04 -3.56 -15.03
N ALA A 10 37.47 -4.63 -14.53
CA ALA A 10 37.15 -5.82 -15.31
C ALA A 10 35.62 -5.92 -15.49
N VAL A 11 35.26 -6.52 -16.62
CA VAL A 11 34.07 -7.36 -16.83
C VAL A 11 32.86 -6.74 -17.55
N LEU A 12 32.66 -7.29 -18.76
CA LEU A 12 31.42 -7.52 -19.54
C LEU A 12 30.81 -6.38 -20.36
N GLN A 13 31.03 -6.48 -21.69
CA GLN A 13 30.05 -5.99 -22.66
C GLN A 13 29.88 -7.01 -23.81
N HIS A 14 28.61 -7.14 -24.22
CA HIS A 14 28.07 -7.74 -25.45
C HIS A 14 27.54 -9.18 -25.41
N CYS A 15 26.25 -9.32 -25.11
CA CYS A 15 25.37 -10.26 -25.80
C CYS A 15 24.32 -9.45 -26.57
N GLN A 16 24.37 -9.50 -27.90
CA GLN A 16 23.32 -9.02 -28.80
C GLN A 16 22.20 -10.06 -28.82
N GLY A 17 20.95 -9.61 -28.76
CA GLY A 17 19.78 -10.50 -28.83
C GLY A 17 18.47 -9.74 -29.08
N SER A 18 18.10 -9.68 -30.36
CA SER A 18 16.75 -9.65 -30.94
C SER A 18 15.67 -8.77 -30.29
N GLU A 19 15.41 -7.61 -30.90
CA GLU A 19 14.13 -6.89 -30.74
C GLU A 19 13.01 -7.68 -31.43
N VAL A 20 12.15 -8.31 -30.62
CA VAL A 20 10.92 -8.93 -31.09
C VAL A 20 9.80 -7.89 -31.05
N THR A 21 9.18 -7.73 -32.20
CA THR A 21 8.00 -6.92 -32.49
C THR A 21 6.84 -7.12 -31.50
N GLY A 22 6.31 -6.00 -31.01
CA GLY A 22 4.87 -5.72 -30.89
C GLY A 22 4.03 -6.63 -30.00
N VAL A 23 3.85 -6.25 -28.74
CA VAL A 23 2.65 -6.57 -27.96
C VAL A 23 2.30 -5.37 -27.08
N THR A 24 1.26 -4.62 -27.47
CA THR A 24 0.61 -3.64 -26.59
C THR A 24 -0.21 -4.38 -25.56
N VAL A 25 0.20 -4.33 -24.29
CA VAL A 25 -0.54 -4.91 -23.17
C VAL A 25 -0.75 -3.87 -22.09
N GLU A 26 -1.71 -2.97 -22.28
CA GLU A 26 -2.49 -2.41 -21.17
C GLU A 26 -3.93 -2.18 -21.63
N SER A 27 -4.67 -3.26 -21.79
CA SER A 27 -6.13 -3.25 -21.95
C SER A 27 -6.70 -4.48 -21.27
N VAL A 28 -6.50 -4.57 -19.96
CA VAL A 28 -7.19 -5.57 -19.13
C VAL A 28 -7.62 -4.90 -17.83
N ALA A 29 -8.69 -4.09 -17.88
CA ALA A 29 -9.51 -3.81 -16.70
C ALA A 29 -10.81 -3.09 -17.08
N GLU A 30 -11.67 -3.71 -17.89
CA GLU A 30 -13.08 -3.28 -17.88
C GLU A 30 -14.04 -4.46 -17.98
N VAL A 31 -14.12 -5.22 -16.88
CA VAL A 31 -15.27 -6.09 -16.60
C VAL A 31 -16.16 -5.36 -15.60
N LYS A 32 -17.07 -4.53 -16.12
CA LYS A 32 -18.19 -3.96 -15.36
C LYS A 32 -19.26 -5.04 -15.19
N ASN A 33 -19.13 -5.88 -14.16
CA ASN A 33 -20.25 -6.67 -13.67
C ASN A 33 -21.05 -5.84 -12.66
N GLY A 34 -22.22 -5.38 -13.09
CA GLY A 34 -23.19 -4.61 -12.30
C GLY A 34 -23.89 -5.46 -11.25
N VAL A 35 -23.14 -5.90 -10.24
CA VAL A 35 -23.72 -6.26 -8.95
C VAL A 35 -23.68 -4.99 -8.11
N GLU A 36 -24.83 -4.47 -7.68
CA GLU A 36 -24.87 -3.41 -6.67
C GLU A 36 -24.26 -3.93 -5.36
N SER A 37 -22.94 -3.92 -5.30
CA SER A 37 -22.21 -4.21 -4.08
C SER A 37 -22.43 -3.01 -3.17
N LYS A 38 -22.95 -3.26 -1.97
CA LYS A 38 -23.07 -2.20 -0.94
C LYS A 38 -21.75 -1.42 -0.88
N PRO A 39 -21.76 -0.10 -0.62
CA PRO A 39 -20.52 0.68 -0.58
C PRO A 39 -19.57 0.16 0.50
N LEU A 40 -18.26 0.15 0.22
CA LEU A 40 -17.24 -0.28 1.18
C LEU A 40 -17.19 0.65 2.40
N THR A 41 -17.03 0.07 3.58
CA THR A 41 -16.86 0.86 4.81
C THR A 41 -15.50 1.57 4.81
N LYS A 42 -15.34 2.60 5.66
CA LYS A 42 -14.05 3.30 5.82
C LYS A 42 -12.89 2.35 6.17
N ILE A 43 -13.14 1.38 7.07
CA ILE A 43 -12.14 0.39 7.50
C ILE A 43 -11.73 -0.48 6.31
N MET A 44 -12.69 -0.93 5.50
CA MET A 44 -12.40 -1.76 4.33
C MET A 44 -11.61 -1.01 3.27
N ARG A 45 -11.88 0.29 3.07
CA ARG A 45 -11.12 1.12 2.12
C ARG A 45 -9.66 1.29 2.56
N ILE A 46 -9.43 1.66 3.82
CA ILE A 46 -8.09 1.80 4.39
C ILE A 46 -7.35 0.46 4.38
N LEU A 47 -8.00 -0.62 4.81
CA LEU A 47 -7.42 -1.95 4.82
C LEU A 47 -7.08 -2.45 3.41
N GLY A 48 -7.94 -2.16 2.42
CA GLY A 48 -7.69 -2.46 1.02
C GLY A 48 -6.45 -1.77 0.47
N HIS A 49 -6.27 -0.48 0.78
CA HIS A 49 -5.08 0.28 0.40
C HIS A 49 -3.80 -0.30 1.01
N PHE A 50 -3.84 -0.72 2.28
CA PHE A 50 -2.69 -1.38 2.89
C PHE A 50 -2.44 -2.79 2.33
N ALA A 51 -3.50 -3.55 2.05
CA ALA A 51 -3.40 -4.90 1.49
C ALA A 51 -2.81 -4.90 0.06
N SER A 52 -3.00 -3.83 -0.72
CA SER A 52 -2.35 -3.66 -2.02
C SER A 52 -0.87 -3.24 -1.91
N GLY A 53 -0.31 -3.14 -0.71
CA GLY A 53 1.06 -2.70 -0.46
C GLY A 53 1.22 -1.19 -0.35
N GLY A 54 0.12 -0.44 -0.29
CA GLY A 54 0.16 1.00 -0.06
C GLY A 54 0.64 1.36 1.34
N SER A 55 1.12 2.58 1.49
CA SER A 55 1.37 3.23 2.79
C SER A 55 0.49 4.46 2.92
N LEU A 56 0.20 4.87 4.15
CA LEU A 56 -0.61 6.06 4.42
C LEU A 56 -0.06 6.84 5.61
N ASN A 57 -0.07 8.16 5.47
CA ASN A 57 -0.11 9.08 6.60
C ASN A 57 -1.53 9.61 6.84
N ARG A 58 -1.71 10.39 7.92
CA ARG A 58 -3.02 10.94 8.31
C ARG A 58 -3.66 11.85 7.24
N PHE A 59 -2.86 12.55 6.44
CA PHE A 59 -3.36 13.47 5.42
C PHE A 59 -3.82 12.71 4.17
N GLU A 60 -3.09 11.67 3.78
CA GLU A 60 -3.49 10.78 2.68
C GLU A 60 -4.76 9.99 3.05
N ALA A 61 -4.85 9.51 4.29
CA ALA A 61 -6.02 8.79 4.78
C ALA A 61 -7.30 9.64 4.82
N GLU A 62 -7.18 10.95 5.01
CA GLU A 62 -8.32 11.88 4.98
C GLU A 62 -9.00 11.88 3.60
N HIS A 63 -8.23 11.80 2.51
CA HIS A 63 -8.77 11.68 1.14
C HIS A 63 -9.53 10.36 0.93
N LEU A 64 -9.19 9.32 1.71
CA LEU A 64 -9.91 8.05 1.74
C LEU A 64 -11.10 8.06 2.72
N GLY A 65 -11.42 9.22 3.33
CA GLY A 65 -12.52 9.40 4.25
C GLY A 65 -12.23 8.92 5.69
N ASP A 66 -10.95 8.80 6.08
CA ASP A 66 -10.56 8.51 7.45
C ASP A 66 -9.81 9.68 8.09
N HIS A 67 -10.54 10.47 8.88
CA HIS A 67 -9.97 11.62 9.60
C HIS A 67 -9.11 11.20 10.81
N CYS A 68 -9.24 9.96 11.29
CA CYS A 68 -8.61 9.49 12.53
C CYS A 68 -7.79 8.23 12.29
N LEU A 69 -6.86 8.26 11.32
CA LEU A 69 -6.04 7.11 10.94
C LEU A 69 -5.41 6.40 12.15
N ASN A 70 -4.85 7.12 13.12
CA ASN A 70 -4.25 6.50 14.32
C ASN A 70 -5.24 5.62 15.09
N THR A 71 -6.51 6.04 15.18
CA THR A 71 -7.56 5.26 15.84
C THR A 71 -7.93 4.04 15.00
N THR A 72 -8.06 4.20 13.68
CA THR A 72 -8.32 3.09 12.77
C THR A 72 -7.21 2.04 12.83
N ILE A 73 -5.94 2.45 12.82
CA ILE A 73 -4.80 1.54 13.00
C ILE A 73 -4.88 0.81 14.35
N ALA A 74 -5.18 1.51 15.45
CA ALA A 74 -5.34 0.88 16.76
C ALA A 74 -6.45 -0.18 16.77
N THR A 75 -7.58 0.09 16.12
CA THR A 75 -8.67 -0.88 15.92
C THR A 75 -8.21 -2.06 15.07
N LEU A 76 -7.47 -1.83 13.98
CA LEU A 76 -6.97 -2.90 13.11
C LEU A 76 -6.00 -3.84 13.84
N VAL A 77 -5.11 -3.29 14.67
CA VAL A 77 -4.19 -4.08 15.50
C VAL A 77 -4.97 -4.88 16.54
N ARG A 78 -5.90 -4.25 17.27
CA ARG A 78 -6.62 -4.88 18.37
C ARG A 78 -7.59 -5.97 17.91
N ASP A 79 -8.42 -5.65 16.92
CA ASP A 79 -9.57 -6.49 16.55
C ASP A 79 -9.20 -7.55 15.50
N TYR A 80 -8.15 -7.29 14.72
CA TYR A 80 -7.76 -8.14 13.60
C TYR A 80 -6.31 -8.65 13.66
N SER A 81 -5.57 -8.28 14.71
CA SER A 81 -4.18 -8.73 14.93
C SER A 81 -3.27 -8.47 13.72
N ILE A 82 -3.41 -7.28 13.12
CA ILE A 82 -2.59 -6.84 11.99
C ILE A 82 -1.48 -5.94 12.50
N ASP A 83 -0.23 -6.29 12.22
CA ASP A 83 0.92 -5.49 12.63
C ASP A 83 1.23 -4.39 11.62
N PHE A 84 1.47 -3.20 12.15
CA PHE A 84 1.83 -2.01 11.36
C PHE A 84 3.21 -1.51 11.76
N VAL A 85 4.04 -1.26 10.76
CA VAL A 85 5.29 -0.53 10.94
C VAL A 85 4.99 0.96 10.94
N ARG A 86 5.64 1.70 11.85
CA ARG A 86 5.39 3.12 12.11
C ARG A 86 6.67 3.90 11.85
N ILE A 87 6.67 4.74 10.83
CA ILE A 87 7.82 5.55 10.44
C ILE A 87 7.49 7.03 10.68
N PRO A 88 8.24 7.76 11.51
CA PRO A 88 8.10 9.21 11.63
C PRO A 88 8.41 9.91 10.29
N GLU A 89 7.50 10.76 9.84
CA GLU A 89 7.58 11.52 8.59
C GLU A 89 7.36 13.01 8.89
N ARG A 90 8.06 13.90 8.18
CA ARG A 90 7.81 15.35 8.21
C ARG A 90 7.12 15.76 6.92
N VAL A 91 5.92 16.33 7.04
CA VAL A 91 5.13 16.82 5.92
C VAL A 91 5.05 18.33 6.01
N ARG A 92 5.40 19.03 4.91
CA ARG A 92 5.29 20.49 4.85
C ARG A 92 3.82 20.90 4.99
N SER A 93 3.50 21.73 5.97
CA SER A 93 2.18 22.35 6.06
C SER A 93 2.11 23.58 5.18
N ARG A 94 0.90 23.90 4.70
CA ARG A 94 0.61 25.12 3.94
C ARG A 94 0.92 26.42 4.69
N PHE A 95 1.02 26.35 6.01
CA PHE A 95 1.27 27.51 6.89
C PHE A 95 2.76 27.68 7.26
N GLY A 96 3.67 27.07 6.50
CA GLY A 96 5.12 27.27 6.66
C GLY A 96 5.78 26.47 7.79
N ALA A 97 5.00 25.75 8.61
CA ALA A 97 5.52 24.84 9.62
C ALA A 97 5.48 23.37 9.15
N ASP A 98 6.52 22.60 9.44
CA ASP A 98 6.50 21.16 9.18
C ASP A 98 5.61 20.44 10.20
N ALA A 99 4.67 19.63 9.71
CA ALA A 99 3.89 18.73 10.53
C ALA A 99 4.65 17.40 10.68
N ARG A 100 4.87 16.97 11.93
CA ARG A 100 5.35 15.61 12.22
C ARG A 100 4.16 14.66 12.20
N VAL A 101 4.22 13.66 11.33
CA VAL A 101 3.20 12.62 11.19
C VAL A 101 3.85 11.25 11.23
N ILE A 102 3.02 10.21 11.33
CA ILE A 102 3.48 8.83 11.23
C ILE A 102 2.98 8.28 9.90
N ARG A 103 3.89 7.69 9.13
CA ARG A 103 3.58 6.85 7.98
C ARG A 103 3.44 5.42 8.45
N TYR A 104 2.32 4.82 8.09
CA TYR A 104 2.02 3.42 8.36
C TYR A 104 2.23 2.60 7.10
N HIS A 105 2.78 1.41 7.25
CA HIS A 105 2.79 0.38 6.23
C HIS A 105 2.68 -1.00 6.88
N LEU A 106 2.34 -2.01 6.09
CA LEU A 106 2.32 -3.40 6.53
C LEU A 106 3.67 -4.06 6.29
N SER A 107 4.00 -5.07 7.11
CA SER A 107 4.97 -6.09 6.74
C SER A 107 4.38 -7.03 5.69
N GLU A 108 5.23 -7.77 5.00
CA GLU A 108 4.79 -8.76 4.01
C GLU A 108 3.81 -9.79 4.61
N THR A 109 4.13 -10.31 5.80
CA THR A 109 3.28 -11.23 6.56
C THR A 109 1.92 -10.62 6.94
N SER A 110 1.92 -9.35 7.36
CA SER A 110 0.70 -8.65 7.75
C SER A 110 -0.16 -8.27 6.55
N ARG A 111 0.44 -8.13 5.36
CA ARG A 111 -0.28 -7.87 4.12
C ARG A 111 -1.21 -9.02 3.75
N GLU A 112 -0.74 -10.25 3.87
CA GLU A 112 -1.57 -11.43 3.65
C GLU A 112 -2.71 -11.54 4.67
N ALA A 113 -2.42 -11.24 5.95
CA ALA A 113 -3.43 -11.20 7.00
C ALA A 113 -4.50 -10.13 6.71
N ALA A 114 -4.09 -8.93 6.31
CA ALA A 114 -4.97 -7.85 5.91
C ALA A 114 -5.87 -8.22 4.73
N ALA A 115 -5.32 -8.85 3.69
CA ALA A 115 -6.09 -9.32 2.54
C ALA A 115 -7.13 -10.39 2.93
N ARG A 116 -6.76 -11.32 3.84
CA ARG A 116 -7.68 -12.34 4.37
C ARG A 116 -8.82 -11.70 5.17
N VAL A 117 -8.51 -10.74 6.04
CA VAL A 117 -9.52 -10.00 6.81
C VAL A 117 -10.45 -9.23 5.89
N LEU A 118 -9.92 -8.55 4.87
CA LEU A 118 -10.72 -7.81 3.90
C LEU A 118 -11.70 -8.71 3.16
N ARG A 119 -11.26 -9.88 2.66
CA ARG A 119 -12.15 -10.87 2.04
C ARG A 119 -13.26 -11.31 2.99
N LYS A 120 -12.95 -11.58 4.26
CA LYS A 120 -13.94 -11.94 5.28
C LYS A 120 -14.96 -10.82 5.51
N LEU A 121 -14.52 -9.57 5.58
CA LEU A 121 -15.39 -8.41 5.78
C LEU A 121 -16.31 -8.15 4.57
N ILE A 122 -15.81 -8.34 3.36
CA ILE A 122 -16.61 -8.24 2.12
C ILE A 122 -17.67 -9.34 2.11
N GLY A 123 -17.27 -10.61 2.33
CA GLY A 123 -18.16 -11.77 2.30
C GLY A 123 -19.28 -11.70 3.34
N LYS A 124 -18.96 -11.31 4.59
CA LYS A 124 -19.97 -11.14 5.67
C LYS A 124 -21.08 -10.15 5.28
N ARG A 125 -20.76 -9.16 4.45
CA ARG A 125 -21.69 -8.08 4.09
C ARG A 125 -22.57 -8.42 2.89
N GLN A 126 -22.07 -9.25 1.98
CA GLN A 126 -22.82 -9.79 0.86
C GLN A 126 -23.80 -10.89 1.31
N GLY A 127 -23.41 -11.72 2.28
CA GLY A 127 -24.27 -12.78 2.86
C GLY A 127 -25.28 -12.30 3.90
N GLY A 128 -25.35 -10.99 4.19
CA GLY A 128 -26.26 -10.38 5.16
C GLY A 128 -27.60 -9.93 4.56
N ALA A 129 -28.05 -10.54 3.45
CA ALA A 129 -29.42 -10.38 2.97
C ALA A 129 -30.31 -11.29 3.82
N LYS A 130 -30.98 -10.71 4.82
CA LYS A 130 -32.22 -11.27 5.35
C LYS A 130 -33.36 -10.80 4.49
#